data_AF-A0A3C0K552-F1
#
_entry.id   AF-A0A3C0K552-F1
#
_cell.length_a   1.000
_cell.length_b   1.000
_cell.length_c   1.000
_cell.angle_alpha   90.00
_cell.angle_beta   90.00
_cell.angle_gamma   90.00
#
_symmetry.space_group_name_H-M   'P 1'
#
loop_
_entity.id
_entity.type
_entity.pdbx_description
1 polymer ?
#
loop_
_entity_poly.entity_id
_entity_poly.type
_entity_poly.pdbx_seq_one_letter_code
_entity_poly.pdbx_strand_id
1 'polypeptide(L)' 'SLLDKFCRRILQGEFALEDLVDKCFRALKVLMPQGNVHAVTLYCAINTIVRVVPETVFTILENNSNYIHVGDAYWRYEVN' A
#
# COMPACT_ATOMS: atom_id res chain seq x y z
N SER A 1 -7.94 1.41 -18.68
CA SER A 1 -8.58 1.64 -17.37
C SER A 1 -7.72 2.62 -16.54
N LEU A 2 -8.20 3.09 -15.38
CA LEU A 2 -7.37 3.87 -14.43
C LEU A 2 -6.14 3.06 -13.96
N LEU A 3 -6.33 1.75 -13.78
CA LEU A 3 -5.29 0.79 -13.42
C LEU A 3 -4.16 0.78 -14.46
N ASP A 4 -4.49 0.65 -15.76
CA ASP A 4 -3.47 0.57 -16.82
C ASP A 4 -2.63 1.84 -16.95
N LYS A 5 -3.22 3.01 -16.63
CA LYS A 5 -2.49 4.28 -16.59
C LYS A 5 -1.51 4.27 -15.42
N PHE A 6 -1.93 3.74 -14.27
CA PHE A 6 -1.08 3.64 -13.10
C PHE A 6 0.06 2.62 -13.30
N CYS A 7 -0.23 1.43 -13.82
CA CYS A 7 0.76 0.40 -14.16
C CYS A 7 1.85 0.95 -15.08
N ARG A 8 1.46 1.69 -16.13
CA ARG A 8 2.43 2.28 -17.08
C ARG A 8 3.41 3.23 -16.42
N ARG A 9 2.94 4.08 -15.50
CA ARG A 9 3.78 5.06 -14.81
C ARG A 9 4.77 4.38 -13.85
N ILE A 10 4.33 3.32 -13.17
CA ILE A 10 5.22 2.45 -12.36
C ILE A 10 6.30 1.84 -13.26
N LEU A 11 5.92 1.23 -14.38
CA LEU A 11 6.87 0.58 -15.31
C LEU A 11 7.82 1.58 -15.99
N GLN A 12 7.40 2.83 -16.16
CA GLN A 12 8.22 3.93 -16.67
C GLN A 12 9.14 4.55 -15.60
N GLY A 13 9.06 4.07 -14.35
CA GLY A 13 9.85 4.60 -13.24
C GLY A 13 9.43 6.00 -12.78
N GLU A 14 8.21 6.44 -13.10
CA GLU A 14 7.70 7.76 -12.69
C GLU A 14 7.37 7.82 -11.18
N PHE A 15 7.17 6.68 -10.53
CA PHE A 15 6.87 6.55 -9.10
C PHE A 15 7.62 5.38 -8.50
N ALA A 16 8.01 5.53 -7.23
CA ALA A 16 8.55 4.45 -6.45
C ALA A 16 7.43 3.51 -5.97
N LEU A 17 7.77 2.30 -5.55
CA LEU A 17 6.79 1.34 -5.03
C LEU A 17 6.13 1.87 -3.75
N GLU A 18 6.87 2.63 -2.94
CA GLU A 18 6.44 3.32 -1.74
C GLU A 18 5.30 4.30 -2.03
N ASP A 19 5.33 5.00 -3.17
CA ASP A 19 4.25 5.89 -3.59
C ASP A 19 2.97 5.12 -3.90
N LEU A 20 3.10 3.93 -4.50
CA LEU A 20 1.97 3.04 -4.77
C LEU A 20 1.42 2.47 -3.47
N VAL A 21 2.28 2.05 -2.55
CA VAL A 21 1.88 1.60 -1.20
C VAL A 21 1.07 2.68 -0.50
N ASP A 22 1.56 3.94 -0.45
CA ASP A 22 0.86 5.05 0.19
C ASP A 22 -0.50 5.35 -0.45
N LYS A 23 -0.55 5.42 -1.78
CA LYS A 23 -1.81 5.67 -2.51
C LYS A 23 -2.83 4.55 -2.28
N CYS A 24 -2.42 3.29 -2.39
CA CYS A 24 -3.31 2.14 -2.14
C CYS A 24 -3.76 2.09 -0.69
N PHE A 25 -2.85 2.32 0.26
CA PHE A 25 -3.19 2.31 1.68
C PHE A 25 -4.24 3.37 1.99
N ARG A 26 -4.03 4.62 1.55
CA ARG A 26 -4.97 5.73 1.78
C ARG A 26 -6.33 5.47 1.13
N ALA A 27 -6.35 4.93 -0.09
CA ALA A 27 -7.59 4.56 -0.76
C ALA A 27 -8.36 3.46 0.01
N LEU A 28 -7.66 2.43 0.49
CA LEU A 28 -8.26 1.35 1.29
C LEU A 28 -8.72 1.86 2.66
N LYS A 29 -7.93 2.70 3.35
CA LYS A 29 -8.25 3.29 4.65
C LYS A 29 -9.62 3.97 4.65
N VAL A 30 -9.96 4.72 3.60
CA VAL A 30 -11.26 5.41 3.47
C VAL A 30 -12.44 4.43 3.44
N LEU A 31 -12.23 3.20 2.99
CA LEU A 31 -13.27 2.17 2.88
C LEU A 31 -13.44 1.34 4.16
N MET A 32 -12.53 1.49 5.14
CA MET A 32 -12.52 0.69 6.36
C MET A 32 -13.15 1.45 7.53
N PRO A 33 -14.08 0.85 8.32
CA PRO A 33 -14.75 1.55 9.43
C PRO A 33 -13.80 2.16 10.47
N GLN A 34 -12.67 1.51 10.74
CA GLN A 34 -11.66 1.97 11.71
C GLN A 34 -10.44 2.62 11.02
N GLY A 35 -10.42 2.69 9.69
CA GLY A 35 -9.28 3.18 8.94
C GLY A 35 -8.01 2.31 9.01
N ASN A 36 -8.10 1.13 9.64
CA ASN A 36 -7.02 0.15 9.69
C ASN A 36 -7.06 -0.72 8.43
N VAL A 37 -5.90 -0.98 7.83
CA VAL A 37 -5.76 -1.79 6.62
C VAL A 37 -4.95 -3.05 6.94
N HIS A 38 -5.48 -4.21 6.60
CA HIS A 38 -4.77 -5.48 6.75
C HIS A 38 -3.68 -5.59 5.68
N ALA A 39 -2.49 -6.05 6.07
CA ALA A 39 -1.31 -6.13 5.19
C ALA A 39 -1.58 -6.99 3.93
N VAL A 40 -2.31 -8.11 4.07
CA VAL A 40 -2.67 -8.96 2.92
C VAL A 40 -3.61 -8.24 1.94
N THR A 41 -4.56 -7.43 2.43
CA THR A 41 -5.47 -6.68 1.56
C THR A 41 -4.70 -5.65 0.75
N LEU A 42 -3.78 -4.94 1.40
CA LEU A 42 -2.90 -3.99 0.73
C LEU A 42 -2.02 -4.67 -0.31
N TYR A 43 -1.38 -5.79 0.05
CA TYR A 43 -0.60 -6.61 -0.89
C TYR A 43 -1.42 -7.01 -2.11
N CYS A 44 -2.61 -7.58 -1.91
CA CYS A 44 -3.48 -7.99 -3.02
C CYS A 44 -3.83 -6.82 -3.94
N ALA A 45 -4.13 -5.64 -3.40
CA ALA A 45 -4.40 -4.45 -4.19
C ALA A 45 -3.19 -4.04 -5.04
N ILE A 46 -2.00 -3.97 -4.43
CA ILE A 46 -0.76 -3.64 -5.14
C ILE A 46 -0.45 -4.68 -6.21
N ASN A 47 -0.63 -5.97 -5.89
CA ASN A 47 -0.33 -7.09 -6.78
C ASN A 47 -1.25 -7.17 -8.02
N THR A 48 -2.38 -6.45 -8.01
CA THR A 48 -3.23 -6.26 -9.20
C THR A 48 -2.68 -5.22 -10.18
N ILE A 49 -1.81 -4.32 -9.69
CA ILE A 49 -1.20 -3.23 -10.46
C ILE A 49 0.20 -3.64 -10.92
N VAL A 50 1.00 -4.17 -10.01
CA VAL A 50 2.38 -4.61 -10.28
C VAL A 50 2.69 -5.84 -9.44
N ARG A 51 3.28 -6.85 -10.07
CA ARG A 51 3.63 -8.10 -9.38
C ARG A 51 4.83 -7.86 -8.49
N VAL A 52 4.66 -8.09 -7.19
CA VAL A 52 5.71 -8.01 -6.17
C VAL A 52 5.55 -9.18 -5.19
N VAL A 53 6.61 -9.51 -4.46
CA VAL A 53 6.49 -10.46 -3.34
C VAL A 53 5.86 -9.76 -2.12
N PRO A 54 5.10 -10.48 -1.28
CA PRO A 54 4.45 -9.89 -0.11
C PRO A 54 5.40 -9.11 0.79
N GLU A 55 6.59 -9.66 1.02
CA GLU A 55 7.63 -9.10 1.89
C GLU A 55 8.02 -7.69 1.45
N THR A 56 8.05 -7.39 0.15
CA THR A 56 8.38 -6.04 -0.33
C THR A 56 7.39 -5.00 0.19
N VAL A 57 6.09 -5.31 0.23
CA VAL A 57 5.08 -4.40 0.76
C VAL A 57 5.22 -4.26 2.27
N PHE A 58 5.50 -5.37 2.97
CA PHE A 58 5.61 -5.38 4.43
C PHE A 58 6.84 -4.59 4.90
N THR A 59 7.99 -4.76 4.25
CA THR A 59 9.20 -3.99 4.53
C THR A 59 8.99 -2.49 4.35
N ILE A 60 8.18 -2.06 3.38
CA ILE A 60 7.84 -0.63 3.20
C ILE A 60 7.01 -0.11 4.39
N LEU A 61 6.07 -0.90 4.90
CA LEU A 61 5.27 -0.51 6.07
C LEU A 61 6.17 -0.43 7.32
N GLU A 62 7.03 -1.42 7.52
CA GLU A 62 7.95 -1.50 8.68
C GLU A 62 8.98 -0.37 8.70
N ASN A 63 9.49 0.03 7.54
CA ASN A 63 10.54 1.05 7.42
C ASN A 63 10.01 2.50 7.40
N ASN A 64 8.70 2.72 7.49
CA ASN A 64 8.10 4.05 7.43
C ASN A 64 7.22 4.32 8.67
N SER A 65 7.68 5.24 9.51
CA SER A 65 7.06 5.57 10.80
C SER A 65 5.63 6.09 10.72
N ASN A 66 5.14 6.48 9.54
CA ASN A 66 3.74 6.88 9.37
C ASN A 66 2.78 5.69 9.38
N TYR A 67 3.28 4.46 9.21
CA TYR A 67 2.51 3.23 9.34
C TYR A 67 2.71 2.65 10.74
N ILE A 68 1.63 2.56 11.49
CA ILE A 68 1.63 2.04 12.86
C ILE A 68 0.98 0.65 12.85
N HIS A 69 1.74 -0.37 13.25
CA HIS A 69 1.20 -1.73 13.41
C HIS A 69 0.27 -1.78 14.63
N VAL A 70 -0.96 -2.27 14.45
CA VAL A 70 -1.99 -2.28 15.50
C VAL A 70 -2.40 -3.69 15.96
N GLY A 71 -1.74 -4.74 15.44
CA GLY A 71 -2.02 -6.14 15.77
C GLY A 71 -2.71 -6.90 14.63
N ASP A 72 -2.63 -8.23 14.65
CA ASP A 72 -3.25 -9.12 13.64
C ASP A 72 -2.98 -8.71 12.18
N ALA A 73 -1.74 -8.26 11.90
CA ALA A 73 -1.30 -7.74 10.61
C ALA A 73 -2.09 -6.53 10.08
N TYR A 74 -2.80 -5.81 10.95
CA TYR A 74 -3.40 -4.52 10.63
C TYR A 74 -2.43 -3.38 10.89
N TRP A 75 -2.53 -2.38 10.03
CA TRP A 75 -1.76 -1.15 10.08
C TRP A 75 -2.69 0.05 10.05
N ARG A 76 -2.28 1.13 10.71
CA ARG A 76 -2.93 2.43 10.69
C ARG A 76 -1.98 3.46 10.11
N TYR A 77 -2.53 4.49 9.48
CA TYR A 77 -1.74 5.59 8.93
C TYR A 77 -1.92 6.88 9.74
N GLU A 78 -0.82 7.40 10.30
CA GLU A 78 -0.72 8.67 11.01
C GLU A 78 0.41 9.50 10.39
N VAL A 79 0.08 10.72 9.94
CA VAL A 79 1.12 11.69 9.54
C VAL A 79 1.57 12.38 10.82
N ASN A 80 2.85 12.26 11.15
CA ASN A 80 3.48 13.09 12.19
C ASN A 80 3.48 14.57 11.79
#